data_AF-A0A1I1ZNZ0-F1
#
_entry.id   AF-A0A1I1ZNZ0-F1
#
_cell.length_a   1.000
_cell.length_b   1.000
_cell.length_c   1.000
_cell.angle_alpha   90.00
_cell.angle_beta   90.00
_cell.angle_gamma   90.00
#
_symmetry.space_group_name_H-M   'P 1'
#
loop_
_entity.id
_entity.type
_entity.pdbx_description
1 polymer ?
#
loop_
_entity_poly.entity_id
_entity_poly.type
_entity_poly.pdbx_seq_one_letter_code
_entity_poly.pdbx_strand_id
1 'polypeptide(L)' 'MAAETTRYRVIVRCPKCGEKYILRGRTNEKGELETGFKRCVCGNESTLNIDSTPE' A
#
# COMPACT_ATOMS: atom_id res chain seq x y z
N MET A 1 5.65 23.76 11.43
CA MET A 1 4.64 23.14 10.55
C MET A 1 4.54 21.67 10.93
N ALA A 2 3.38 21.20 11.37
CA ALA A 2 3.15 19.77 11.51
C ALA A 2 3.00 19.20 10.11
N ALA A 3 3.98 18.42 9.64
CA ALA A 3 3.81 17.64 8.42
C ALA A 3 2.60 16.73 8.65
N GLU A 4 1.51 17.03 7.96
CA GLU A 4 0.31 16.19 7.94
C GLU A 4 0.72 14.84 7.40
N THR A 5 1.03 13.92 8.31
CA THR A 5 1.25 12.52 8.00
C THR A 5 -0.12 11.92 7.71
N THR A 6 -0.69 12.28 6.56
CA THR A 6 -1.93 11.70 6.06
C THR A 6 -1.72 10.20 6.06
N ARG A 7 -2.52 9.53 6.89
CA ARG A 7 -2.40 8.09 7.05
C ARG A 7 -3.19 7.48 5.92
N TYR A 8 -2.53 6.66 5.12
CA TYR A 8 -3.21 5.96 4.05
C TYR A 8 -3.37 4.51 4.45
N ARG A 9 -4.60 4.02 4.30
CA ARG A 9 -4.85 2.60 4.39
C ARG A 9 -4.67 2.00 3.00
N VAL A 10 -3.71 1.09 2.90
CA VAL A 10 -3.36 0.43 1.64
C VAL A 10 -3.76 -1.03 1.76
N ILE A 11 -4.63 -1.48 0.88
CA ILE A 11 -5.14 -2.85 0.84
C ILE A 11 -4.62 -3.47 -0.44
N VAL A 12 -3.70 -4.42 -0.30
CA VAL A 12 -3.21 -5.20 -1.44
C VAL A 12 -3.89 -6.54 -1.46
N ARG A 13 -4.45 -6.92 -2.59
CA ARG A 13 -5.04 -8.25 -2.82
C ARG A 13 -4.35 -8.92 -3.98
N CYS A 14 -3.92 -10.15 -3.75
CA CYS A 14 -3.33 -10.97 -4.78
C CYS A 14 -4.37 -11.95 -5.35
N PRO A 15 -4.82 -11.81 -6.61
CA PRO A 15 -5.72 -12.75 -7.26
C PRO A 15 -5.07 -14.10 -7.58
N LYS A 16 -3.73 -14.21 -7.54
CA LYS A 16 -3.00 -15.48 -7.77
C LYS A 16 -3.07 -16.43 -6.57
N CYS A 17 -2.80 -15.95 -5.36
CA CYS A 17 -2.83 -16.77 -4.14
C CYS A 17 -4.04 -16.51 -3.24
N GLY A 18 -4.74 -15.38 -3.43
CA GLY A 18 -5.89 -14.98 -2.61
C GLY A 18 -5.50 -14.19 -1.35
N GLU A 19 -4.22 -13.92 -1.11
CA GLU A 19 -3.83 -13.16 0.08
C GLU A 19 -4.22 -11.69 0.02
N LYS A 20 -4.61 -11.19 1.19
CA LYS A 20 -4.95 -9.81 1.44
C LYS A 20 -3.98 -9.22 2.46
N TYR A 21 -3.25 -8.20 2.06
CA TYR A 21 -2.36 -7.41 2.90
C TYR A 21 -3.03 -6.08 3.21
N ILE A 22 -3.03 -5.70 4.49
CA ILE A 22 -3.53 -4.40 4.93
C ILE A 22 -2.35 -3.68 5.55
N LEU A 23 -1.88 -2.66 4.84
CA LEU A 23 -0.71 -1.87 5.19
C LEU A 23 -1.15 -0.46 5.52
N ARG A 24 -0.35 0.19 6.35
CA ARG A 24 -0.54 1.60 6.71
C ARG A 24 0.59 2.37 6.05
N GLY A 25 0.29 2.99 4.91
CA GLY A 25 1.19 3.86 4.20
C GLY A 25 1.23 5.24 4.85
N ARG A 26 2.33 5.95 4.67
CA ARG A 26 2.47 7.35 5.06
C ARG A 26 2.84 8.13 3.81
N THR A 27 2.25 9.30 3.61
CA THR A 27 2.78 10.27 2.65
C THR A 27 4.00 10.94 3.25
N ASN A 28 5.05 11.06 2.45
CA ASN A 28 6.18 11.92 2.78
C ASN A 28 5.82 13.41 2.55
N GLU A 29 6.69 14.33 2.97
CA GLU A 29 6.51 15.79 2.77
C GLU A 29 6.45 16.21 1.28
N LYS A 30 6.81 15.30 0.35
CA LYS A 30 6.70 15.51 -1.10
C LYS A 30 5.37 15.01 -1.68
N GLY A 31 4.50 14.43 -0.87
CA GLY A 31 3.23 13.86 -1.31
C GLY A 31 3.35 12.47 -1.94
N GLU A 32 4.49 11.80 -1.81
CA GLU A 32 4.68 10.44 -2.30
C GLU A 32 4.20 9.43 -1.26
N LEU A 33 3.37 8.49 -1.71
CA LEU A 33 2.77 7.44 -0.87
C LEU A 33 3.77 6.29 -0.70
N GLU A 34 4.45 6.22 0.44
CA GLU A 34 5.31 5.07 0.77
C GLU A 34 4.51 3.99 1.51
N THR A 35 4.24 2.89 0.82
CA THR A 35 3.48 1.74 1.34
C THR A 35 4.37 0.56 1.73
N GLY A 36 5.64 0.57 1.30
CA GLY A 36 6.63 -0.50 1.55
C GLY A 36 6.32 -1.83 0.87
N PHE A 37 5.24 -1.93 0.08
CA PHE A 37 4.86 -3.18 -0.56
C PHE A 37 5.58 -3.37 -1.90
N LYS A 38 6.56 -4.27 -1.94
CA LYS A 38 7.33 -4.58 -3.17
C LYS A 38 6.81 -5.76 -3.97
N ARG A 39 6.33 -6.82 -3.32
CA ARG A 39 5.89 -8.05 -4.00
C ARG A 39 5.00 -8.91 -3.10
N CYS A 40 4.11 -9.70 -3.69
CA CYS A 40 3.39 -10.74 -2.97
C CYS A 40 4.29 -11.96 -2.70
N VAL A 41 4.00 -12.70 -1.64
CA VAL A 41 4.82 -13.86 -1.21
C VAL A 41 4.78 -15.01 -2.20
N CYS A 42 3.70 -15.11 -2.99
CA CYS A 42 3.53 -16.14 -4.02
C CYS A 42 4.37 -15.90 -5.29
N GLY A 43 5.19 -14.84 -5.32
CA GLY A 43 5.99 -14.46 -6.49
C GLY A 43 5.21 -13.67 -7.54
N ASN A 44 3.97 -13.25 -7.23
CA ASN A 44 3.21 -12.35 -8.10
C ASN A 44 3.58 -10.89 -7.79
N GLU A 45 4.15 -10.22 -8.77
CA GLU A 45 4.49 -8.79 -8.74
C GLU A 45 3.72 -7.98 -9.80
N SER A 46 3.16 -8.65 -10.82
CA SER A 46 2.52 -7.97 -11.95
C SER A 46 1.00 -7.86 -11.81
N THR A 47 0.34 -8.83 -11.17
CA THR A 47 -1.13 -8.87 -11.09
C THR A 47 -1.59 -8.66 -9.65
N LEU A 48 -1.33 -7.50 -9.07
CA LEU A 48 -1.69 -7.18 -7.69
C LEU A 48 -2.73 -6.08 -7.70
N ASN A 49 -3.83 -6.28 -6.97
CA ASN A 49 -4.85 -5.26 -6.83
C ASN A 49 -4.53 -4.42 -5.58
N ILE A 50 -4.06 -3.19 -5.79
CA ILE A 50 -3.61 -2.28 -4.73
C ILE A 50 -4.65 -1.16 -4.63
N ASP A 51 -5.29 -1.05 -3.47
CA ASP A 51 -6.28 -0.03 -3.17
C ASP A 51 -5.73 0.87 -2.05
N SER A 52 -5.66 2.18 -2.27
CA SER A 52 -5.16 3.15 -1.29
C SER A 52 -6.22 4.18 -0.97
N THR A 53 -6.71 4.19 0.27
CA THR A 53 -7.71 5.15 0.75
C THR A 53 -7.06 6.11 1.76
N PRO A 54 -7.14 7.44 1.57
CA PRO A 54 -6.78 8.43 2.59
C PRO A 54 -7.78 8.39 3.75
N GLU A 55 -7.28 8.39 4.99
CA GLU A 55 -8.08 8.49 6.22
C GLU A 55 -8.06 9.92 6.79
#